data_AF-A0AAW2CSL4-F1
#
_entry.id   AF-A0AAW2CSL4-F1
#
_cell.length_a   1.000
_cell.length_b   1.000
_cell.length_c   1.000
_cell.angle_alpha   90.00
_cell.angle_beta   90.00
_cell.angle_gamma   90.00
#
_symmetry.space_group_name_H-M   'P 1'
#
loop_
_entity.id
_entity.type
_entity.pdbx_description
1 polymer ?
#
loop_
_entity_poly.entity_id
_entity_poly.type
_entity_poly.pdbx_seq_one_letter_code
_entity_poly.pdbx_strand_id
1 'polypeptide(L)'
;MDPTEIKLIPQIPDIIDFQRDPESYGNLPPPIQGTDLKPNFTLEHFLDRLRNLELNLWEVSEGRVIGFNVVGGKIFMDLGKILISFYQRGEFCGDILNRVRIVENQNVLYPYPTVKNTEPMSFSEGIKIDMMHFRRIIAKVIEASFPGPQEFSNTVKLFFSEIFYQHTDFHILQLLHPLFYNKLERVNFALLIDQYMQEYEYAEVGLAGLSNSDYGIGDWWTRIPPTSIYQDVLHFENNFKALYLGKHHNLILFLRNCYLHNSRGASMLHQLFPDVCAVVIDAIIRADHMSFIDDPKQYTLMEYFLRSSFRFVIIIPYRYPGVHEAPHSIA
;
A
#
# COMPACT_ATOMS: atom_id res chain seq x y z
N MET A 1 18.57 -21.07 14.18
CA MET A 1 17.24 -20.80 13.60
C MET A 1 17.03 -21.83 12.52
N ASP A 2 15.94 -22.59 12.60
CA ASP A 2 15.54 -23.51 11.53
C ASP A 2 15.34 -22.70 10.24
N PRO A 3 15.74 -23.20 9.06
CA PRO A 3 15.35 -22.57 7.80
C PRO A 3 13.84 -22.73 7.70
N THR A 4 13.14 -21.65 8.03
CA THR A 4 11.69 -21.48 7.99
C THR A 4 11.11 -22.18 6.77
N GLU A 5 10.20 -23.13 6.98
CA GLU A 5 9.20 -23.49 5.98
C GLU A 5 8.66 -22.18 5.40
N ILE A 6 9.00 -21.90 4.14
CA ILE A 6 8.38 -20.79 3.42
C ILE A 6 6.93 -21.21 3.27
N LYS A 7 6.09 -20.76 4.21
CA LYS A 7 4.64 -20.90 4.13
C LYS A 7 4.26 -20.37 2.76
N LEU A 8 3.70 -21.23 1.91
CA LEU A 8 3.19 -20.83 0.60
C LEU A 8 2.07 -19.82 0.81
N ILE A 9 2.39 -18.53 0.73
CA ILE A 9 1.40 -17.45 0.78
C ILE A 9 0.74 -17.40 -0.60
N PRO A 10 -0.60 -17.48 -0.68
CA PRO A 10 -1.31 -17.34 -1.95
C PRO A 10 -1.00 -15.98 -2.59
N GLN A 11 -0.89 -15.91 -3.92
CA GLN A 11 -0.51 -14.68 -4.64
C GLN A 11 -1.40 -13.51 -4.26
N ILE A 12 -2.72 -13.70 -4.28
CA ILE A 12 -3.66 -12.78 -3.65
C ILE A 12 -4.60 -13.62 -2.81
N PRO A 13 -4.83 -13.27 -1.54
CA PRO A 13 -5.62 -14.12 -0.67
C PRO A 13 -7.05 -14.21 -1.18
N ASP A 14 -7.56 -15.45 -1.29
CA ASP A 14 -8.95 -15.69 -1.68
C ASP A 14 -9.94 -15.29 -0.59
N ILE A 15 -9.49 -15.30 0.67
CA ILE A 15 -10.26 -14.98 1.87
C ILE A 15 -9.58 -13.84 2.62
N ILE A 16 -10.39 -12.86 3.02
CA ILE A 16 -9.95 -11.79 3.90
C ILE A 16 -10.19 -12.23 5.35
N ASP A 17 -9.12 -12.45 6.11
CA ASP A 17 -9.20 -12.66 7.55
C ASP A 17 -8.98 -11.35 8.29
N PHE A 18 -10.07 -10.83 8.87
CA PHE A 18 -10.07 -9.71 9.79
C PHE A 18 -9.68 -10.23 11.18
N GLN A 19 -8.37 -10.40 11.39
CA GLN A 19 -7.79 -10.81 12.66
C GLN A 19 -8.34 -9.99 13.86
N ARG A 20 -8.32 -10.58 15.05
CA ARG A 20 -8.77 -9.96 16.32
C ARG A 20 -8.01 -8.65 16.61
N ASP A 21 -8.60 -7.84 17.51
CA ASP A 21 -7.97 -6.62 18.01
C ASP A 21 -6.56 -6.97 18.55
N PRO A 22 -5.49 -6.34 18.02
CA PRO A 22 -4.13 -6.56 18.51
C PRO A 22 -3.96 -6.03 19.93
N GLU A 23 -3.04 -6.63 20.68
CA GLU A 23 -2.71 -6.15 22.02
C GLU A 23 -2.08 -4.75 21.96
N SER A 24 -2.57 -3.85 22.81
CA SER A 24 -2.00 -2.51 22.95
C SER A 24 -0.77 -2.54 23.86
N TYR A 25 0.16 -1.62 23.65
CA TYR A 25 1.25 -1.43 24.60
C TYR A 25 0.74 -0.91 25.95
N GLY A 26 1.30 -1.43 27.06
CA GLY A 26 0.98 -0.96 28.41
C GLY A 26 1.66 0.37 28.74
N ASN A 27 1.14 1.14 29.70
CA ASN A 27 1.77 2.37 30.21
C ASN A 27 1.98 3.50 29.17
N LEU A 28 0.97 3.76 28.35
CA LEU A 28 1.01 4.85 27.35
C LEU A 28 0.81 6.23 28.01
N PRO A 29 1.51 7.29 27.53
CA PRO A 29 1.39 8.61 28.11
C PRO A 29 0.02 9.24 27.79
N PRO A 30 -0.50 10.09 28.71
CA PRO A 30 -1.78 10.76 28.53
C PRO A 30 -1.74 11.74 27.34
N PRO A 31 -2.91 12.21 26.86
CA PRO A 31 -2.98 13.22 25.81
C PRO A 31 -2.18 14.50 26.12
N ILE A 32 -1.72 15.19 25.08
CA ILE A 32 -1.03 16.47 25.21
C ILE A 32 -1.99 17.52 25.80
N GLN A 33 -1.53 18.26 26.82
CA GLN A 33 -2.34 19.29 27.48
C GLN A 33 -2.83 20.35 26.48
N GLY A 34 -4.08 20.79 26.64
CA GLY A 34 -4.72 21.80 25.79
C GLY A 34 -5.29 21.27 24.47
N THR A 35 -5.27 19.96 24.24
CA THR A 35 -5.85 19.38 23.02
C THR A 35 -7.36 19.19 23.14
N ASP A 36 -8.11 19.54 22.08
CA ASP A 36 -9.55 19.33 22.00
C ASP A 36 -9.88 17.84 21.82
N LEU A 37 -10.33 17.20 22.90
CA LEU A 37 -10.66 15.77 22.94
C LEU A 37 -12.18 15.57 23.03
N LYS A 38 -12.92 16.18 22.10
CA LYS A 38 -14.36 16.00 22.06
C LYS A 38 -14.72 14.52 21.92
N PRO A 39 -15.77 14.04 22.61
CA PRO A 39 -16.19 12.64 22.54
C PRO A 39 -16.48 12.15 21.11
N ASN A 40 -16.92 13.05 20.22
CA ASN A 40 -17.25 12.76 18.83
C ASN A 40 -16.05 12.65 17.89
N PHE A 41 -14.81 12.79 18.38
CA PHE A 41 -13.60 12.64 17.54
C PHE A 41 -12.98 11.24 17.62
N THR A 42 -13.61 10.31 18.34
CA THR A 42 -13.11 8.95 18.55
C THR A 42 -13.31 8.07 17.30
N LEU A 43 -12.51 7.00 17.21
CA LEU A 43 -12.72 5.98 16.18
C LEU A 43 -14.12 5.36 16.27
N GLU A 44 -14.62 5.07 17.47
CA GLU A 44 -15.96 4.48 17.63
C GLU A 44 -17.05 5.39 17.07
N HIS A 45 -17.00 6.69 17.39
CA HIS A 45 -17.94 7.65 16.81
C HIS A 45 -17.85 7.69 15.28
N PHE A 46 -16.64 7.63 14.72
CA PHE A 46 -16.46 7.56 13.27
C PHE A 46 -17.05 6.27 12.67
N LEU A 47 -16.88 5.12 13.32
CA LEU A 47 -17.47 3.85 12.90
C LEU A 47 -19.00 3.89 12.96
N ASP A 48 -19.59 4.50 13.99
CA ASP A 48 -21.04 4.68 14.10
C ASP A 48 -21.61 5.49 12.92
N ARG A 49 -20.91 6.55 12.50
CA ARG A 49 -21.31 7.34 11.34
C ARG A 49 -21.29 6.54 10.04
N LEU A 50 -20.38 5.56 9.90
CA LEU A 50 -20.37 4.65 8.76
C LEU A 50 -21.55 3.67 8.81
N ARG A 51 -21.80 3.05 9.98
CA ARG A 51 -22.93 2.13 10.19
C ARG A 51 -24.28 2.81 9.90
N ASN A 52 -24.40 4.07 10.28
CA ASN A 52 -25.59 4.90 10.05
C ASN A 52 -25.64 5.53 8.64
N LEU A 53 -24.71 5.15 7.75
CA LEU A 53 -24.63 5.59 6.36
C LEU A 53 -24.49 7.13 6.18
N GLU A 54 -24.02 7.83 7.20
CA GLU A 54 -23.76 9.27 7.14
C GLU A 54 -22.48 9.59 6.36
N LEU A 55 -21.59 8.60 6.20
CA LEU A 55 -20.33 8.70 5.50
C LEU A 55 -20.18 7.54 4.52
N ASN A 56 -19.84 7.84 3.27
CA ASN A 56 -19.40 6.85 2.30
C ASN A 56 -17.92 7.08 1.99
N LEU A 57 -17.09 6.08 2.26
CA LEU A 57 -15.64 6.13 2.05
C LEU A 57 -15.18 5.30 0.86
N TRP A 58 -16.08 4.57 0.20
CA TRP A 58 -15.70 3.49 -0.70
C TRP A 58 -15.85 3.87 -2.16
N GLU A 59 -14.97 3.32 -2.97
CA GLU A 59 -15.10 3.26 -4.41
C GLU A 59 -15.59 1.88 -4.81
N VAL A 60 -16.70 1.83 -5.54
CA VAL A 60 -17.35 0.61 -6.01
C VAL A 60 -17.38 0.63 -7.53
N SER A 61 -16.95 -0.46 -8.14
CA SER A 61 -17.02 -0.68 -9.58
C SER A 61 -17.63 -2.06 -9.84
N GLU A 62 -18.67 -2.12 -10.68
CA GLU A 62 -19.36 -3.37 -11.04
C GLU A 62 -19.85 -4.17 -9.80
N GLY A 63 -20.31 -3.48 -8.75
CA GLY A 63 -20.79 -4.11 -7.51
C GLY A 63 -19.69 -4.55 -6.55
N ARG A 64 -18.42 -4.42 -6.94
CA ARG A 64 -17.24 -4.81 -6.16
C ARG A 64 -16.57 -3.59 -5.52
N VAL A 65 -16.17 -3.70 -4.27
CA VAL A 65 -15.36 -2.67 -3.58
C VAL A 65 -13.94 -2.75 -4.11
N ILE A 66 -13.47 -1.69 -4.76
CA ILE A 66 -12.13 -1.63 -5.37
C ILE A 66 -11.12 -0.82 -4.56
N GLY A 67 -11.60 0.01 -3.64
CA GLY A 67 -10.77 0.71 -2.66
C GLY A 67 -11.49 1.88 -2.01
N PHE A 68 -10.73 2.81 -1.43
CA PHE A 68 -11.30 4.03 -0.87
C PHE A 68 -11.48 5.12 -1.92
N ASN A 69 -12.57 5.89 -1.79
CA ASN A 69 -12.75 7.13 -2.52
C ASN A 69 -11.79 8.22 -2.01
N VAL A 70 -11.89 9.44 -2.57
CA VAL A 70 -10.98 10.55 -2.21
C VAL A 70 -11.01 10.88 -0.72
N VAL A 71 -12.17 10.81 -0.06
CA VAL A 71 -12.32 11.11 1.37
C VAL A 71 -11.69 10.01 2.22
N GLY A 72 -12.08 8.75 1.99
CA GLY A 72 -11.52 7.61 2.71
C GLY A 72 -10.00 7.50 2.51
N GLY A 73 -9.56 7.65 1.26
CA GLY A 73 -8.14 7.67 0.90
C GLY A 73 -7.39 8.73 1.69
N LYS A 74 -7.87 9.98 1.70
CA LYS A 74 -7.27 11.08 2.47
C LYS A 74 -7.11 10.74 3.95
N ILE A 75 -8.15 10.24 4.62
CA ILE A 75 -8.09 9.90 6.05
C ILE A 75 -6.93 8.93 6.31
N PHE A 76 -6.88 7.81 5.59
CA PHE A 76 -5.93 6.76 5.91
C PHE A 76 -4.50 7.05 5.46
N MET A 77 -4.29 7.81 4.40
CA MET A 77 -2.93 8.31 4.12
C MET A 77 -2.52 9.48 5.01
N ASP A 78 -3.42 10.30 5.54
CA ASP A 78 -3.07 11.26 6.61
C ASP A 78 -2.63 10.52 7.88
N LEU A 79 -3.31 9.42 8.23
CA LEU A 79 -2.85 8.52 9.30
C LEU A 79 -1.48 7.91 8.97
N GLY A 80 -1.27 7.40 7.75
CA GLY A 80 0.02 6.87 7.32
C GLY A 80 1.15 7.90 7.42
N LYS A 81 0.92 9.16 7.05
CA LYS A 81 1.90 10.27 7.22
C LYS A 81 2.30 10.47 8.67
N ILE A 82 1.33 10.44 9.59
CA ILE A 82 1.58 10.58 11.02
C ILE A 82 2.52 9.46 11.49
N LEU A 83 2.22 8.20 11.13
CA LEU A 83 3.01 7.03 11.51
C LEU A 83 4.43 7.06 10.93
N ILE A 84 4.57 7.35 9.64
CA ILE A 84 5.87 7.51 8.99
C ILE A 84 6.71 8.59 9.67
N SER A 85 6.08 9.68 10.12
CA SER A 85 6.78 10.73 10.86
C SER A 85 7.38 10.23 12.18
N PHE A 86 6.72 9.29 12.87
CA PHE A 86 7.26 8.66 14.07
C PHE A 86 8.45 7.78 13.72
N TYR A 87 8.32 6.97 12.67
CA TYR A 87 9.39 6.06 12.26
C TYR A 87 10.66 6.79 11.83
N GLN A 88 10.50 7.94 11.17
CA GLN A 88 11.63 8.81 10.83
C GLN A 88 12.38 9.36 12.07
N ARG A 89 11.73 9.40 13.23
CA ARG A 89 12.34 9.81 14.51
C ARG A 89 12.81 8.65 15.38
N GLY A 90 12.68 7.40 14.91
CA GLY A 90 12.94 6.21 15.73
C GLY A 90 11.90 6.00 16.83
N GLU A 91 10.68 6.51 16.63
CA GLU A 91 9.56 6.45 17.57
C GLU A 91 8.41 5.63 16.96
N PHE A 92 7.51 5.12 17.80
CA PHE A 92 6.29 4.45 17.35
C PHE A 92 5.07 4.90 18.18
N CYS A 93 3.87 4.55 17.71
CA CYS A 93 2.62 4.97 18.33
C CYS A 93 2.20 4.06 19.50
N GLY A 94 2.31 2.74 19.33
CA GLY A 94 2.04 1.69 20.32
C GLY A 94 0.55 1.37 20.54
N ASP A 95 -0.36 2.30 20.23
CA ASP A 95 -1.81 2.05 20.23
C ASP A 95 -2.56 3.04 19.32
N ILE A 96 -2.49 2.82 18.01
CA ILE A 96 -3.18 3.68 17.04
C ILE A 96 -4.70 3.63 17.23
N LEU A 97 -5.22 2.43 17.52
CA LEU A 97 -6.65 2.12 17.61
C LEU A 97 -7.37 3.05 18.58
N ASN A 98 -6.77 3.34 19.74
CA ASN A 98 -7.39 4.20 20.75
C ASN A 98 -6.85 5.65 20.77
N ARG A 99 -5.76 5.93 20.06
CA ARG A 99 -5.06 7.24 20.12
C ARG A 99 -5.21 8.08 18.85
N VAL A 100 -5.75 7.52 17.77
CA VAL A 100 -6.13 8.31 16.60
C VAL A 100 -7.42 9.10 16.86
N ARG A 101 -7.55 10.29 16.28
CA ARG A 101 -8.78 11.08 16.27
C ARG A 101 -9.15 11.46 14.84
N ILE A 102 -10.43 11.32 14.50
CA ILE A 102 -11.00 11.72 13.23
C ILE A 102 -12.04 12.81 13.51
N VAL A 103 -11.72 14.05 13.13
CA VAL A 103 -12.57 15.21 13.45
C VAL A 103 -13.63 15.47 12.38
N GLU A 104 -14.56 16.40 12.63
CA GLU A 104 -15.75 16.68 11.80
C GLU A 104 -15.50 16.89 10.30
N ASN A 105 -14.28 17.31 9.91
CA ASN A 105 -13.83 17.48 8.51
C ASN A 105 -12.99 16.31 7.96
N GLN A 106 -13.10 15.13 8.57
CA GLN A 106 -12.32 13.94 8.17
C GLN A 106 -10.79 14.20 8.20
N ASN A 107 -10.36 15.12 9.07
CA ASN A 107 -8.95 15.32 9.36
C ASN A 107 -8.52 14.34 10.45
N VAL A 108 -7.32 13.80 10.29
CA VAL A 108 -6.73 12.88 11.26
C VAL A 108 -5.80 13.65 12.17
N LEU A 109 -5.98 13.47 13.47
CA LEU A 109 -5.13 14.05 14.51
C LEU A 109 -4.57 12.94 15.39
N TYR A 110 -3.38 13.21 15.91
CA TYR A 110 -2.73 12.39 16.93
C TYR A 110 -2.37 13.27 18.14
N PRO A 111 -3.31 13.45 19.08
CA PRO A 111 -3.17 14.41 20.18
C PRO A 111 -2.39 13.84 21.38
N TYR A 112 -1.43 12.94 21.12
CA TYR A 112 -0.74 12.18 22.15
C TYR A 112 0.77 12.26 21.99
N PRO A 113 1.54 12.15 23.10
CA PRO A 113 2.99 11.99 23.01
C PRO A 113 3.36 10.67 22.32
N THR A 114 4.49 10.68 21.62
CA THR A 114 5.07 9.48 21.01
C THR A 114 5.66 8.56 22.07
N VAL A 115 5.81 7.28 21.73
CA VAL A 115 6.55 6.32 22.56
C VAL A 115 7.94 6.21 21.98
N LYS A 116 8.94 6.55 22.78
CA LYS A 116 10.34 6.33 22.41
C LYS A 116 10.67 4.85 22.57
N ASN A 117 11.63 4.39 21.80
CA ASN A 117 12.23 3.08 21.98
C ASN A 117 12.79 2.97 23.41
N THR A 118 12.08 2.25 24.28
CA THR A 118 12.49 1.96 25.66
C THR A 118 12.47 0.45 25.84
N GLU A 119 13.52 -0.10 26.47
CA GLU A 119 13.54 -1.51 26.83
C GLU A 119 12.26 -1.87 27.61
N PRO A 120 11.56 -2.95 27.25
CA PRO A 120 12.07 -4.11 26.50
C PRO A 120 11.71 -4.21 25.00
N MET A 121 11.06 -3.22 24.38
CA MET A 121 10.51 -3.38 23.02
C MET A 121 11.43 -2.80 21.94
N SER A 122 11.78 -3.58 20.92
CA SER A 122 12.56 -3.09 19.78
C SER A 122 11.73 -2.18 18.85
N PHE A 123 12.41 -1.32 18.10
CA PHE A 123 11.76 -0.43 17.12
C PHE A 123 10.97 -1.20 16.04
N SER A 124 11.50 -2.34 15.59
CA SER A 124 10.84 -3.19 14.58
C SER A 124 9.56 -3.84 15.12
N GLU A 125 9.57 -4.30 16.38
CA GLU A 125 8.37 -4.79 17.06
C GLU A 125 7.32 -3.69 17.24
N GLY A 126 7.75 -2.47 17.58
CA GLY A 126 6.86 -1.30 17.67
C GLY A 126 6.16 -0.98 16.34
N ILE A 127 6.91 -0.96 15.23
CA ILE A 127 6.33 -0.77 13.88
C ILE A 127 5.34 -1.89 13.55
N LYS A 128 5.67 -3.14 13.88
CA LYS A 128 4.79 -4.28 13.62
C LYS A 128 3.45 -4.12 14.36
N ILE A 129 3.47 -3.74 15.64
CA ILE A 129 2.26 -3.49 16.44
C ILE A 129 1.45 -2.36 15.81
N ASP A 130 2.10 -1.24 15.47
CA ASP A 130 1.44 -0.14 14.78
C ASP A 130 0.75 -0.61 13.48
N MET A 131 1.42 -1.41 12.65
CA MET A 131 0.81 -1.91 11.41
C MET A 131 -0.34 -2.88 11.66
N MET A 132 -0.27 -3.71 12.71
CA MET A 132 -1.41 -4.54 13.13
C MET A 132 -2.60 -3.68 13.55
N HIS A 133 -2.38 -2.59 14.31
CA HIS A 133 -3.43 -1.66 14.69
C HIS A 133 -4.01 -0.93 13.46
N PHE A 134 -3.15 -0.46 12.55
CA PHE A 134 -3.57 0.18 11.31
C PHE A 134 -4.43 -0.75 10.46
N ARG A 135 -3.98 -1.99 10.25
CA ARG A 135 -4.75 -3.04 9.56
C ARG A 135 -6.09 -3.28 10.23
N ARG A 136 -6.14 -3.33 11.58
CA ARG A 136 -7.39 -3.51 12.32
C ARG A 136 -8.34 -2.32 12.20
N ILE A 137 -7.85 -1.10 12.15
CA ILE A 137 -8.68 0.10 11.88
C ILE A 137 -9.38 -0.05 10.54
N ILE A 138 -8.65 -0.44 9.48
CA ILE A 138 -9.25 -0.67 8.15
C ILE A 138 -10.28 -1.80 8.21
N ALA A 139 -10.00 -2.90 8.92
CA ALA A 139 -10.95 -3.99 9.12
C ALA A 139 -12.25 -3.50 9.79
N LYS A 140 -12.16 -2.75 10.90
CA LYS A 140 -13.34 -2.20 11.58
C LYS A 140 -14.14 -1.25 10.67
N VAL A 141 -13.46 -0.49 9.82
CA VAL A 141 -14.10 0.41 8.84
C VAL A 141 -14.84 -0.39 7.77
N ILE A 142 -14.29 -1.52 7.32
CA ILE A 142 -14.97 -2.46 6.41
C ILE A 142 -16.19 -3.08 7.09
N GLU A 143 -16.02 -3.65 8.28
CA GLU A 143 -17.09 -4.27 9.07
C GLU A 143 -18.25 -3.29 9.35
N ALA A 144 -17.92 -2.03 9.65
CA ALA A 144 -18.91 -0.97 9.87
C ALA A 144 -19.64 -0.54 8.60
N SER A 145 -18.99 -0.61 7.44
CA SER A 145 -19.56 -0.16 6.16
C SER A 145 -20.35 -1.25 5.45
N PHE A 146 -19.99 -2.52 5.65
CA PHE A 146 -20.55 -3.67 4.94
C PHE A 146 -20.94 -4.78 5.93
N PRO A 147 -22.12 -4.67 6.58
CA PRO A 147 -22.58 -5.68 7.53
C PRO A 147 -23.05 -7.00 6.87
N GLY A 148 -23.21 -7.00 5.55
CA GLY A 148 -23.58 -8.17 4.74
C GLY A 148 -22.45 -8.64 3.84
N PRO A 149 -22.68 -9.74 3.07
CA PRO A 149 -21.70 -10.23 2.10
C PRO A 149 -21.32 -9.13 1.09
N GLN A 150 -20.02 -8.94 0.90
CA GLN A 150 -19.47 -7.95 -0.02
C GLN A 150 -18.34 -8.56 -0.83
N GLU A 151 -18.36 -8.32 -2.14
CA GLU A 151 -17.26 -8.70 -3.01
C GLU A 151 -16.16 -7.63 -2.95
N PHE A 152 -14.93 -8.08 -2.68
CA PHE A 152 -13.75 -7.23 -2.56
C PHE A 152 -12.77 -7.52 -3.69
N SER A 153 -12.17 -6.46 -4.24
CA SER A 153 -11.17 -6.59 -5.27
C SER A 153 -9.84 -7.12 -4.74
N ASN A 154 -8.96 -7.49 -5.66
CA ASN A 154 -7.60 -7.93 -5.35
C ASN A 154 -6.79 -6.85 -4.60
N THR A 155 -7.09 -5.57 -4.84
CA THR A 155 -6.53 -4.45 -4.07
C THR A 155 -6.92 -4.51 -2.59
N VAL A 156 -8.17 -4.78 -2.25
CA VAL A 156 -8.58 -4.88 -0.84
C VAL A 156 -8.00 -6.14 -0.21
N LYS A 157 -8.06 -7.27 -0.94
CA LYS A 157 -7.51 -8.56 -0.50
C LYS A 157 -6.02 -8.47 -0.18
N LEU A 158 -5.24 -7.85 -1.06
CA LEU A 158 -3.80 -7.68 -0.87
C LEU A 158 -3.48 -6.95 0.43
N PHE A 159 -4.23 -5.90 0.79
CA PHE A 159 -3.99 -5.15 2.03
C PHE A 159 -3.99 -6.04 3.28
N PHE A 160 -4.78 -7.12 3.25
CA PHE A 160 -4.90 -8.12 4.30
C PHE A 160 -4.02 -9.37 4.05
N SER A 161 -3.11 -9.34 3.09
CA SER A 161 -2.17 -10.44 2.86
C SER A 161 -1.16 -10.58 4.00
N GLU A 162 -0.76 -11.81 4.29
CA GLU A 162 0.34 -12.12 5.21
C GLU A 162 1.71 -11.75 4.62
N ILE A 163 1.79 -11.48 3.30
CA ILE A 163 3.06 -11.18 2.62
C ILE A 163 3.80 -9.99 3.26
N PHE A 164 3.06 -8.98 3.71
CA PHE A 164 3.63 -7.81 4.36
C PHE A 164 4.28 -8.10 5.72
N TYR A 165 3.98 -9.24 6.35
CA TYR A 165 4.47 -9.63 7.68
C TYR A 165 5.55 -10.70 7.66
N GLN A 166 5.95 -11.19 6.47
CA GLN A 166 7.06 -12.14 6.36
C GLN A 166 8.42 -11.48 6.58
N HIS A 167 8.57 -10.20 6.22
CA HIS A 167 9.77 -9.42 6.48
C HIS A 167 9.39 -8.07 7.07
N THR A 168 10.16 -7.61 8.06
CA THR A 168 9.85 -6.37 8.80
C THR A 168 9.85 -5.14 7.90
N ASP A 169 10.58 -5.21 6.80
CA ASP A 169 10.74 -4.14 5.84
C ASP A 169 9.46 -3.92 5.02
N PHE A 170 8.60 -4.94 4.89
CA PHE A 170 7.39 -4.83 4.09
C PHE A 170 6.18 -4.29 4.86
N HIS A 171 6.25 -4.25 6.19
CA HIS A 171 5.20 -3.69 7.04
C HIS A 171 4.78 -2.27 6.59
N ILE A 172 5.77 -1.41 6.29
CA ILE A 172 5.53 -0.01 5.93
C ILE A 172 4.83 0.12 4.56
N LEU A 173 4.92 -0.89 3.67
CA LEU A 173 4.23 -0.86 2.37
C LEU A 173 2.70 -0.86 2.55
N GLN A 174 2.18 -1.34 3.69
CA GLN A 174 0.76 -1.23 4.00
C GLN A 174 0.30 0.23 4.16
N LEU A 175 1.19 1.16 4.56
CA LEU A 175 0.86 2.60 4.61
C LEU A 175 0.84 3.25 3.23
N LEU A 176 1.58 2.65 2.30
CA LEU A 176 1.70 3.01 0.90
C LEU A 176 0.72 2.24 0.01
N HIS A 177 -0.21 1.49 0.59
CA HIS A 177 -1.00 0.51 -0.16
C HIS A 177 -1.91 1.18 -1.23
N PRO A 178 -2.07 0.58 -2.43
CA PRO A 178 -2.93 1.09 -3.50
C PRO A 178 -4.41 1.22 -3.14
N LEU A 179 -4.80 0.61 -2.02
CA LEU A 179 -6.13 0.72 -1.42
C LEU A 179 -6.51 2.20 -1.17
N PHE A 180 -5.51 3.07 -0.96
CA PHE A 180 -5.69 4.49 -0.67
C PHE A 180 -5.42 5.39 -1.88
N TYR A 181 -5.17 4.84 -3.07
CA TYR A 181 -4.82 5.65 -4.24
C TYR A 181 -6.07 6.12 -4.98
N ASN A 182 -6.18 7.44 -5.16
CA ASN A 182 -7.09 7.98 -6.14
C ASN A 182 -6.45 7.89 -7.54
N LYS A 183 -7.17 8.37 -8.55
CA LYS A 183 -6.72 8.35 -9.94
C LYS A 183 -5.31 8.93 -10.13
N LEU A 184 -4.99 10.07 -9.50
CA LEU A 184 -3.69 10.72 -9.64
C LEU A 184 -2.56 9.86 -9.06
N GLU A 185 -2.77 9.19 -7.93
CA GLU A 185 -1.67 8.37 -7.39
C GLU A 185 -1.49 7.06 -8.12
N ARG A 186 -2.54 6.52 -8.75
CA ARG A 186 -2.38 5.39 -9.68
C ARG A 186 -1.56 5.79 -10.90
N VAL A 187 -1.71 7.01 -11.40
CA VAL A 187 -0.86 7.57 -12.47
C VAL A 187 0.58 7.68 -12.00
N ASN A 188 0.80 8.32 -10.85
CA ASN A 188 2.14 8.51 -10.30
C ASN A 188 2.83 7.17 -10.00
N PHE A 189 2.07 6.16 -9.58
CA PHE A 189 2.56 4.81 -9.36
C PHE A 189 3.04 4.19 -10.67
N ALA A 190 2.26 4.28 -11.75
CA ALA A 190 2.67 3.75 -13.04
C ALA A 190 3.95 4.43 -13.57
N LEU A 191 4.05 5.75 -13.41
CA LEU A 191 5.28 6.50 -13.72
C LEU A 191 6.47 6.04 -12.88
N LEU A 192 6.25 5.80 -11.59
CA LEU A 192 7.29 5.35 -10.67
C LEU A 192 7.81 3.96 -11.04
N ILE A 193 6.92 3.01 -11.30
CA ILE A 193 7.31 1.65 -11.67
C ILE A 193 8.02 1.63 -13.04
N ASP A 194 7.59 2.46 -14.00
CA ASP A 194 8.28 2.63 -15.28
C ASP A 194 9.71 3.14 -15.09
N GLN A 195 9.92 4.13 -14.22
CA GLN A 195 11.26 4.63 -13.87
C GLN A 195 12.10 3.56 -13.16
N TYR A 196 11.52 2.85 -12.19
CA TYR A 196 12.17 1.72 -11.52
C TYR A 196 12.64 0.65 -12.50
N MET A 197 11.81 0.30 -13.49
CA MET A 197 12.16 -0.66 -14.54
C MET A 197 13.31 -0.17 -15.45
N GLN A 198 13.40 1.13 -15.70
CA GLN A 198 14.48 1.70 -16.52
C GLN A 198 15.81 1.79 -15.78
N GLU A 199 15.77 1.99 -14.46
CA GLU A 199 16.95 2.11 -13.61
C GLU A 199 17.54 0.74 -13.20
N TYR A 200 16.71 -0.30 -13.10
CA TYR A 200 17.12 -1.59 -12.56
C TYR A 200 16.78 -2.75 -13.50
N GLU A 201 17.81 -3.35 -14.11
CA GLU A 201 17.67 -4.48 -15.03
C GLU A 201 16.92 -5.69 -14.40
N TYR A 202 17.11 -5.91 -13.09
CA TYR A 202 16.42 -7.00 -12.36
C TYR A 202 14.94 -6.72 -12.05
N ALA A 203 14.45 -5.48 -12.21
CA ALA A 203 13.05 -5.15 -12.00
C ALA A 203 12.13 -5.89 -12.99
N GLU A 204 12.60 -6.14 -14.20
CA GLU A 204 11.87 -6.92 -15.21
C GLU A 204 11.64 -8.36 -14.74
N VAL A 205 12.62 -8.95 -14.03
CA VAL A 205 12.49 -10.29 -13.44
C VAL A 205 11.40 -10.30 -12.36
N GLY A 206 11.34 -9.27 -11.52
CA GLY A 206 10.29 -9.17 -10.49
C GLY A 206 8.88 -9.04 -11.07
N LEU A 207 8.76 -8.41 -12.24
CA LEU A 207 7.49 -8.28 -12.97
C LEU A 207 7.20 -9.45 -13.91
N ALA A 208 8.12 -10.40 -14.10
CA ALA A 208 7.85 -11.62 -14.84
C ALA A 208 6.70 -12.43 -14.21
N GLY A 209 6.52 -12.31 -12.89
CA GLY A 209 5.40 -12.91 -12.16
C GLY A 209 4.01 -12.44 -12.62
N LEU A 210 3.91 -11.29 -13.30
CA LEU A 210 2.66 -10.80 -13.88
C LEU A 210 2.08 -11.72 -14.98
N SER A 211 2.88 -12.67 -15.47
CA SER A 211 2.44 -13.74 -16.36
C SER A 211 1.53 -14.77 -15.69
N ASN A 212 1.46 -14.82 -14.35
CA ASN A 212 0.60 -15.76 -13.65
C ASN A 212 -0.89 -15.49 -13.98
N SER A 213 -1.59 -16.54 -14.40
CA SER A 213 -3.04 -16.54 -14.63
C SER A 213 -3.85 -16.02 -13.45
N ASP A 214 -3.39 -16.25 -12.21
CA ASP A 214 -4.09 -15.86 -10.98
C ASP A 214 -4.30 -14.33 -10.87
N TYR A 215 -3.41 -13.55 -11.50
CA TYR A 215 -3.56 -12.10 -11.54
C TYR A 215 -4.56 -11.60 -12.59
N GLY A 216 -4.93 -12.43 -13.57
CA GLY A 216 -5.91 -12.06 -14.61
C GLY A 216 -5.47 -10.91 -15.54
N ILE A 217 -4.16 -10.67 -15.66
CA ILE A 217 -3.59 -9.62 -16.52
C ILE A 217 -2.70 -10.16 -17.64
N GLY A 218 -2.64 -11.49 -17.82
CA GLY A 218 -1.83 -12.13 -18.87
C GLY A 218 -2.06 -11.51 -20.25
N ASP A 219 -3.29 -11.55 -20.73
CA ASP A 219 -3.65 -10.97 -22.03
C ASP A 219 -4.32 -9.60 -21.88
N TRP A 220 -3.77 -8.71 -21.04
CA TRP A 220 -4.39 -7.42 -20.68
C TRP A 220 -4.80 -6.58 -21.90
N TRP A 221 -4.07 -6.66 -23.01
CA TRP A 221 -4.35 -5.89 -24.24
C TRP A 221 -5.70 -6.27 -24.88
N THR A 222 -6.20 -7.48 -24.63
CA THR A 222 -7.52 -7.93 -25.12
C THR A 222 -8.68 -7.19 -24.47
N ARG A 223 -8.44 -6.56 -23.33
CA ARG A 223 -9.44 -5.78 -22.58
C ARG A 223 -9.55 -4.34 -23.08
N ILE A 224 -8.68 -3.91 -23.99
CA ILE A 224 -8.69 -2.53 -24.50
C ILE A 224 -9.76 -2.40 -25.59
N PRO A 225 -10.80 -1.58 -25.39
CA PRO A 225 -11.84 -1.39 -26.40
C PRO A 225 -11.29 -0.64 -27.62
N PRO A 226 -11.82 -0.90 -28.84
CA PRO A 226 -11.36 -0.29 -30.09
C PRO A 226 -11.73 1.20 -30.17
N THR A 227 -11.03 2.01 -29.39
CA THR A 227 -11.24 3.44 -29.17
C THR A 227 -9.97 4.20 -29.56
N SER A 228 -9.93 5.52 -29.32
CA SER A 228 -8.73 6.32 -29.52
C SER A 228 -7.50 5.76 -28.79
N ILE A 229 -7.65 5.19 -27.59
CA ILE A 229 -6.51 4.57 -26.88
C ILE A 229 -5.92 3.38 -27.65
N TYR A 230 -6.79 2.60 -28.29
CA TYR A 230 -6.38 1.43 -29.05
C TYR A 230 -5.49 1.83 -30.23
N GLN A 231 -5.89 2.85 -30.99
CA GLN A 231 -5.11 3.31 -32.14
C GLN A 231 -3.92 4.19 -31.73
N ASP A 232 -4.16 5.16 -30.85
CA ASP A 232 -3.20 6.24 -30.53
C ASP A 232 -2.10 5.81 -29.55
N VAL A 233 -2.29 4.69 -28.82
CA VAL A 233 -1.31 4.21 -27.83
C VAL A 233 -0.95 2.74 -28.05
N LEU A 234 -1.94 1.84 -28.11
CA LEU A 234 -1.66 0.39 -28.21
C LEU A 234 -1.06 0.04 -29.59
N HIS A 235 -1.60 0.63 -30.66
CA HIS A 235 -1.18 0.41 -32.04
C HIS A 235 -0.38 1.57 -32.64
N PHE A 236 0.05 2.53 -31.82
CA PHE A 236 0.85 3.67 -32.27
C PHE A 236 2.06 3.20 -33.09
N GLU A 237 2.18 3.72 -34.31
CA GLU A 237 3.23 3.36 -35.28
C GLU A 237 3.41 1.85 -35.51
N ASN A 238 2.33 1.06 -35.39
CA ASN A 238 2.34 -0.41 -35.52
C ASN A 238 3.22 -1.14 -34.48
N ASN A 239 3.54 -0.49 -33.35
CA ASN A 239 4.43 -1.05 -32.33
C ASN A 239 3.80 -2.18 -31.49
N PHE A 240 2.52 -2.52 -31.68
CA PHE A 240 1.82 -3.50 -30.87
C PHE A 240 2.56 -4.83 -30.71
N LYS A 241 3.04 -5.41 -31.83
CA LYS A 241 3.78 -6.69 -31.80
C LYS A 241 5.13 -6.57 -31.11
N ALA A 242 5.80 -5.43 -31.27
CA ALA A 242 7.14 -5.21 -30.73
C ALA A 242 7.10 -4.90 -29.22
N LEU A 243 6.10 -4.16 -28.76
CA LEU A 243 6.03 -3.62 -27.41
C LEU A 243 5.02 -4.31 -26.49
N TYR A 244 3.88 -4.80 -26.98
CA TYR A 244 2.79 -5.21 -26.08
C TYR A 244 2.41 -6.69 -26.18
N LEU A 245 2.46 -7.28 -27.38
CA LEU A 245 2.05 -8.66 -27.59
C LEU A 245 2.92 -9.64 -26.78
N GLY A 246 2.30 -10.38 -25.85
CA GLY A 246 2.99 -11.37 -25.01
C GLY A 246 3.87 -10.77 -23.91
N LYS A 247 3.85 -9.45 -23.71
CA LYS A 247 4.69 -8.75 -22.73
C LYS A 247 3.83 -8.22 -21.58
N HIS A 248 3.64 -9.06 -20.56
CA HIS A 248 2.76 -8.77 -19.42
C HIS A 248 3.19 -7.53 -18.63
N HIS A 249 4.48 -7.37 -18.37
CA HIS A 249 5.03 -6.21 -17.65
C HIS A 249 4.84 -4.89 -18.41
N ASN A 250 4.68 -4.92 -19.74
CA ASN A 250 4.45 -3.73 -20.55
C ASN A 250 3.04 -3.14 -20.42
N LEU A 251 2.18 -3.75 -19.59
CA LEU A 251 0.97 -3.06 -19.09
C LEU A 251 1.33 -1.75 -18.39
N ILE A 252 2.41 -1.70 -17.60
CA ILE A 252 2.82 -0.47 -16.90
C ILE A 252 3.24 0.61 -17.87
N LEU A 253 4.07 0.27 -18.86
CA LEU A 253 4.47 1.16 -19.95
C LEU A 253 3.23 1.69 -20.71
N PHE A 254 2.30 0.80 -21.03
CA PHE A 254 1.05 1.17 -21.70
C PHE A 254 0.22 2.17 -20.87
N LEU A 255 0.03 1.90 -19.57
CA LEU A 255 -0.70 2.78 -18.67
C LEU A 255 -0.02 4.16 -18.60
N ARG A 256 1.30 4.20 -18.42
CA ARG A 256 2.12 5.41 -18.42
C ARG A 256 1.96 6.21 -19.72
N ASN A 257 2.02 5.56 -20.87
CA ASN A 257 1.85 6.21 -22.17
C ASN A 257 0.44 6.78 -22.34
N CYS A 258 -0.58 6.05 -21.91
CA CYS A 258 -1.96 6.57 -21.90
C CYS A 258 -2.10 7.80 -20.99
N TYR A 259 -1.45 7.81 -19.81
CA TYR A 259 -1.52 8.95 -18.92
C TYR A 259 -0.85 10.21 -19.49
N LEU A 260 0.29 10.05 -20.16
CA LEU A 260 1.06 11.17 -20.71
C LEU A 260 0.50 11.70 -22.03
N HIS A 261 -0.05 10.82 -22.86
CA HIS A 261 -0.43 11.15 -24.23
C HIS A 261 -1.94 11.07 -24.50
N ASN A 262 -2.74 10.53 -23.58
CA ASN A 262 -4.19 10.41 -23.72
C ASN A 262 -4.93 10.62 -22.38
N SER A 263 -4.86 11.84 -21.85
CA SER A 263 -5.46 12.21 -20.56
C SER A 263 -6.98 11.97 -20.48
N ARG A 264 -7.69 11.98 -21.61
CA ARG A 264 -9.11 11.59 -21.70
C ARG A 264 -9.29 10.09 -21.47
N GLY A 265 -8.46 9.27 -22.11
CA GLY A 265 -8.43 7.81 -21.97
C GLY A 265 -7.97 7.31 -20.59
N ALA A 266 -7.16 8.09 -19.88
CA ALA A 266 -6.70 7.79 -18.52
C ALA A 266 -7.82 7.49 -17.51
N SER A 267 -9.02 8.05 -17.70
CA SER A 267 -10.18 7.75 -16.84
C SER A 267 -10.70 6.32 -17.02
N MET A 268 -10.70 5.83 -18.26
CA MET A 268 -11.15 4.48 -18.62
C MET A 268 -10.20 3.40 -18.14
N LEU A 269 -8.89 3.70 -18.08
CA LEU A 269 -7.89 2.74 -17.60
C LEU A 269 -8.09 2.29 -16.16
N HIS A 270 -8.59 3.17 -15.30
CA HIS A 270 -8.90 2.83 -13.91
C HIS A 270 -10.01 1.79 -13.81
N GLN A 271 -11.01 1.88 -14.67
CA GLN A 271 -12.09 0.89 -14.75
C GLN A 271 -11.62 -0.42 -15.38
N LEU A 272 -10.76 -0.33 -16.40
CA LEU A 272 -10.22 -1.52 -17.07
C LEU A 272 -9.23 -2.29 -16.20
N PHE A 273 -8.45 -1.61 -15.36
CA PHE A 273 -7.40 -2.23 -14.56
C PHE A 273 -7.41 -1.73 -13.10
N PRO A 274 -8.50 -1.95 -12.35
CA PRO A 274 -8.64 -1.43 -10.99
C PRO A 274 -7.63 -2.04 -10.00
N ASP A 275 -7.10 -3.22 -10.30
CA ASP A 275 -6.23 -3.99 -9.40
C ASP A 275 -4.75 -4.00 -9.82
N VAL A 276 -4.38 -3.31 -10.91
CA VAL A 276 -3.01 -3.39 -11.46
C VAL A 276 -1.94 -2.98 -10.47
N CYS A 277 -2.15 -1.92 -9.69
CA CYS A 277 -1.18 -1.48 -8.69
C CYS A 277 -0.97 -2.55 -7.60
N ALA A 278 -2.03 -3.23 -7.18
CA ALA A 278 -1.94 -4.27 -6.16
C ALA A 278 -1.18 -5.48 -6.69
N VAL A 279 -1.55 -5.95 -7.90
CA VAL A 279 -0.87 -7.07 -8.57
C VAL A 279 0.62 -6.80 -8.75
N VAL A 280 0.99 -5.58 -9.15
CA VAL A 280 2.39 -5.17 -9.32
C VAL A 280 3.15 -5.17 -8.00
N ILE A 281 2.56 -4.62 -6.94
CA ILE A 281 3.18 -4.63 -5.60
C ILE A 281 3.37 -6.06 -5.11
N ASP A 282 2.36 -6.91 -5.23
CA ASP A 282 2.47 -8.30 -4.78
C ASP A 282 3.56 -9.06 -5.56
N ALA A 283 3.59 -8.93 -6.89
CA ALA A 283 4.61 -9.55 -7.73
C ALA A 283 6.03 -9.11 -7.34
N ILE A 284 6.25 -7.82 -7.11
CA ILE A 284 7.57 -7.31 -6.74
C ILE A 284 7.95 -7.73 -5.31
N ILE A 285 7.05 -7.67 -4.32
CA ILE A 285 7.37 -8.11 -2.96
C ILE A 285 7.76 -9.60 -2.96
N ARG A 286 7.10 -10.44 -3.76
CA ARG A 286 7.47 -11.86 -3.89
C ARG A 286 8.83 -12.05 -4.54
N ALA A 287 9.13 -11.26 -5.56
CA ALA A 287 10.43 -11.29 -6.19
C ALA A 287 11.53 -10.84 -5.22
N ASP A 288 11.29 -9.78 -4.46
CA ASP A 288 12.19 -9.30 -3.40
C ASP A 288 12.39 -10.38 -2.35
N HIS A 289 11.32 -11.07 -1.90
CA HIS A 289 11.43 -12.22 -0.99
C HIS A 289 12.35 -13.32 -1.52
N MET A 290 12.32 -13.59 -2.84
CA MET A 290 13.17 -14.59 -3.46
C MET A 290 14.62 -14.10 -3.63
N SER A 291 14.85 -12.82 -3.89
CA SER A 291 16.19 -12.26 -4.09
C SER A 291 16.95 -12.01 -2.78
N PHE A 292 16.25 -11.70 -1.68
CA PHE A 292 16.82 -11.59 -0.33
C PHE A 292 17.51 -12.88 0.15
N ILE A 293 17.20 -14.02 -0.46
CA ILE A 293 17.81 -15.32 -0.14
C ILE A 293 19.20 -15.47 -0.77
N ASP A 294 19.48 -14.78 -1.90
CA ASP A 294 20.64 -15.09 -2.75
C ASP A 294 21.70 -13.95 -2.84
N ASP A 295 21.34 -12.65 -2.79
CA ASP A 295 22.33 -11.53 -2.78
C ASP A 295 21.73 -10.21 -2.22
N PRO A 296 22.17 -9.69 -1.05
CA PRO A 296 21.57 -8.54 -0.37
C PRO A 296 21.90 -7.16 -0.99
N LYS A 297 22.31 -7.09 -2.26
CA LYS A 297 22.80 -5.85 -2.90
C LYS A 297 21.76 -5.03 -3.67
N GLN A 298 20.49 -5.43 -3.69
CA GLN A 298 19.49 -4.76 -4.51
C GLN A 298 18.69 -3.72 -3.72
N TYR A 299 18.55 -2.53 -4.32
CA TYR A 299 17.63 -1.53 -3.82
C TYR A 299 16.20 -2.05 -3.98
N THR A 300 15.52 -2.27 -2.86
CA THR A 300 14.18 -2.85 -2.84
C THR A 300 13.14 -1.86 -3.39
N LEU A 301 11.99 -2.35 -3.85
CA LEU A 301 10.87 -1.49 -4.23
C LEU A 301 10.47 -0.51 -3.10
N MET A 302 10.63 -0.94 -1.85
CA MET A 302 10.45 -0.09 -0.68
C MET A 302 11.34 1.14 -0.73
N GLU A 303 12.64 0.99 -0.98
CA GLU A 303 13.55 2.13 -1.05
C GLU A 303 13.20 3.07 -2.19
N TYR A 304 12.67 2.56 -3.31
CA TYR A 304 12.21 3.40 -4.41
C TYR A 304 10.93 4.19 -4.06
N PHE A 305 9.97 3.54 -3.39
CA PHE A 305 8.81 4.26 -2.82
C PHE A 305 9.22 5.31 -1.79
N LEU A 306 10.20 4.99 -0.94
CA LEU A 306 10.67 5.89 0.10
C LEU A 306 11.56 7.01 -0.44
N ARG A 307 12.26 6.83 -1.57
CA ARG A 307 13.10 7.89 -2.16
C ARG A 307 12.33 8.78 -3.13
N SER A 308 11.30 8.23 -3.76
CA SER A 308 10.47 9.00 -4.66
C SER A 308 9.58 9.96 -3.89
N SER A 309 9.29 11.11 -4.49
CA SER A 309 8.25 12.05 -4.02
C SER A 309 6.83 11.48 -4.12
N PHE A 310 6.67 10.15 -4.23
CA PHE A 310 5.41 9.45 -4.25
C PHE A 310 4.75 9.58 -2.87
N ARG A 311 3.87 10.58 -2.76
CA ARG A 311 3.12 11.01 -1.56
C ARG A 311 3.93 11.41 -0.33
N PHE A 312 5.21 11.06 -0.22
CA PHE A 312 6.07 11.44 0.90
C PHE A 312 7.27 12.20 0.39
N VAL A 313 7.42 13.46 0.82
CA VAL A 313 8.73 14.10 0.76
C VAL A 313 9.54 13.49 1.89
N ILE A 314 10.23 12.38 1.62
CA ILE A 314 11.18 11.78 2.55
C ILE A 314 12.48 12.57 2.41
N ILE A 315 12.58 13.64 3.19
CA ILE A 315 13.73 14.56 3.15
C ILE A 315 14.97 13.96 3.84
N ILE A 316 14.86 12.79 4.46
CA ILE A 316 15.97 12.16 5.20
C ILE A 316 16.08 10.71 4.74
N PRO A 317 17.27 10.22 4.36
CA PRO A 317 17.44 8.80 4.07
C PRO A 317 17.02 8.02 5.32
N TYR A 318 15.91 7.30 5.21
CA TYR A 318 15.50 6.34 6.20
C TYR A 318 16.60 5.27 6.27
N ARG A 319 17.51 5.40 7.24
CA ARG A 319 18.52 4.38 7.53
C ARG A 319 17.82 3.31 8.36
N TYR A 320 17.35 2.29 7.68
CA TYR A 320 16.82 1.12 8.35
C TYR A 320 17.95 0.40 9.10
N PRO A 321 17.73 -0.11 10.33
CA PRO A 321 18.75 -0.84 11.09
C PRO A 321 19.21 -2.18 10.47
N GLY A 322 18.65 -2.58 9.34
CA GLY A 322 18.98 -3.85 8.66
C GLY A 322 19.84 -3.71 7.40
N VAL A 323 20.07 -2.50 6.90
CA VAL A 323 20.85 -2.28 5.67
C VAL A 323 22.17 -1.57 6.02
N HIS A 324 23.21 -2.40 6.10
CA HIS A 324 24.62 -2.02 6.27
C HIS A 324 24.95 -1.23 7.54
N GLU A 325 25.22 -1.95 8.63
CA GLU A 325 26.41 -1.60 9.42
C GLU A 325 27.61 -1.81 8.49
N ALA A 326 28.17 -0.71 7.98
CA ALA A 326 29.51 -0.74 7.42
C ALA A 326 30.42 -1.36 8.50
N PRO A 327 31.36 -2.27 8.14
CA PRO A 327 32.27 -2.82 9.12
C PRO A 327 32.99 -1.66 9.78
N HIS A 328 32.94 -1.63 11.12
CA HIS A 328 33.73 -0.73 11.93
C HIS A 328 35.17 -0.73 11.40
N SER A 329 35.56 0.36 10.74
CA SER A 329 36.96 0.67 10.54
C SER A 329 37.50 1.11 11.88
N ILE A 330 38.37 0.25 12.39
CA ILE A 330 39.22 0.38 13.57
C ILE A 330 39.79 1.79 13.69
N ALA A 331 39.77 2.33 14.90
CA ALA A 331 40.87 3.08 15.47
C ALA A 331 41.24 2.43 16.81
#